data_AF-A0A1Q5ASD3-F1
#
_entry.id   AF-A0A1Q5ASD3-F1
#
_cell.length_a   1.000
_cell.length_b   1.000
_cell.length_c   1.000
_cell.angle_alpha   90.00
_cell.angle_beta   90.00
_cell.angle_gamma   90.00
#
_symmetry.space_group_name_H-M   'P 1'
#
loop_
_entity.id
_entity.type
_entity.pdbx_description
1 polymer ?
#
loop_
_entity_poly.entity_id
_entity_poly.type
_entity_poly.pdbx_seq_one_letter_code
_entity_poly.pdbx_strand_id
1 'polypeptide(L)' 'MDRFPFPDDLIAAQQEWHATYRALAVPRPRHATELRRRLLLLSVRIEWHPFWSTPAGWSPAARVELRRMTAGDRRTDAA' A
#
# COMPACT_ATOMS: atom_id res chain seq x y z
N MET A 1 -13.33 3.34 17.74
CA MET A 1 -12.38 3.27 16.62
C MET A 1 -12.09 1.80 16.40
N ASP A 2 -12.79 1.16 15.45
CA ASP A 2 -12.48 -0.22 15.07
C ASP A 2 -11.14 -0.18 14.32
N ARG A 3 -10.06 -0.33 15.10
CA ARG A 3 -8.71 -0.45 14.56
C ARG A 3 -8.64 -1.85 13.94
N PHE A 4 -8.84 -1.93 12.63
CA PHE A 4 -8.57 -3.15 11.87
C PHE A 4 -7.11 -3.56 12.16
N PRO A 5 -6.86 -4.75 12.72
CA PRO A 5 -5.50 -5.25 12.86
C PRO A 5 -5.03 -5.69 11.48
N PHE A 6 -4.54 -4.74 10.68
CA PHE A 6 -3.95 -5.05 9.39
C PHE A 6 -2.67 -5.85 9.60
N PRO A 7 -2.44 -6.92 8.83
CA PRO A 7 -1.17 -7.63 8.83
C PRO A 7 -0.02 -6.71 8.40
N ASP A 8 1.12 -6.83 9.07
CA ASP A 8 2.30 -5.98 8.81
C ASP A 8 2.77 -6.08 7.35
N ASP A 9 2.64 -7.25 6.73
CA ASP A 9 3.05 -7.45 5.34
C ASP A 9 2.10 -6.75 4.34
N LEU A 10 0.81 -6.63 4.66
CA LEU A 10 -0.15 -5.84 3.90
C LEU A 10 0.12 -4.34 4.05
N ILE A 11 0.46 -3.89 5.26
CA ILE A 11 0.88 -2.51 5.53
C ILE A 11 2.14 -2.18 4.72
N ALA A 12 3.17 -3.04 4.81
CA ALA A 12 4.43 -2.88 4.08
C ALA A 12 4.21 -2.85 2.56
N ALA A 13 3.39 -3.78 2.03
CA ALA A 13 3.08 -3.81 0.60
C ALA A 13 2.39 -2.51 0.13
N GLN A 14 1.46 -1.96 0.92
CA GLN A 14 0.78 -0.71 0.58
C GLN A 14 1.71 0.51 0.68
N GLN A 15 2.60 0.56 1.69
CA GLN A 15 3.62 1.61 1.80
C GLN A 15 4.59 1.57 0.61
N GLU A 16 5.04 0.38 0.23
CA GLU A 16 5.91 0.14 -0.94
C GLU A 16 5.20 0.52 -2.24
N TRP A 17 3.90 0.26 -2.36
CA TRP A 17 3.08 0.68 -3.49
C TRP A 17 3.04 2.22 -3.58
N HIS A 18 2.82 2.93 -2.48
CA HIS A 18 2.87 4.39 -2.44
C HIS A 18 4.28 4.94 -2.78
N ALA A 19 5.34 4.29 -2.31
CA ALA A 19 6.71 4.67 -2.64
C ALA A 19 7.00 4.49 -4.14
N THR A 20 6.64 3.33 -4.71
CA THR A 20 6.81 3.01 -6.14
C THR A 20 5.99 3.96 -7.02
N TYR A 21 4.75 4.27 -6.62
CA TYR A 21 3.91 5.22 -7.34
C TYR A 21 4.53 6.63 -7.35
N ARG A 22 5.03 7.11 -6.20
CA ARG A 22 5.74 8.40 -6.13
C ARG A 22 7.00 8.43 -6.99
N ALA A 23 7.77 7.34 -6.99
CA ALA A 23 8.95 7.21 -7.84
C ALA A 23 8.60 7.20 -9.34
N LEU A 24 7.42 6.70 -9.73
CA LEU A 24 6.92 6.77 -11.10
C LEU A 24 6.36 8.14 -11.48
N ALA A 25 5.85 8.89 -10.50
CA ALA A 25 5.22 10.20 -10.72
C ALA A 25 6.23 11.33 -10.99
N VAL A 26 7.53 11.12 -10.76
CA VAL A 26 8.56 12.11 -11.10
C VAL A 26 8.77 12.19 -12.63
N PRO A 27 9.11 13.36 -13.18
CA PRO A 27 9.44 13.48 -14.60
C PRO A 27 10.65 12.62 -14.99
N ARG A 28 10.53 11.84 -16.07
CA ARG A 28 11.57 10.94 -16.60
C ARG A 28 12.23 10.05 -15.52
N PRO A 29 11.46 9.16 -14.88
CA PRO A 29 11.99 8.32 -13.81
C PRO A 29 13.05 7.36 -14.36
N ARG A 30 14.18 7.25 -13.65
CA ARG A 30 15.14 6.17 -13.91
C ARG A 30 14.47 4.83 -13.59
N HIS A 31 14.77 3.79 -14.36
CA HIS A 31 14.21 2.44 -14.17
C HIS A 31 12.66 2.38 -14.27
N ALA A 32 12.06 3.23 -15.11
CA ALA A 32 10.60 3.33 -15.27
C ALA A 32 9.89 1.99 -15.56
N THR A 33 10.54 1.08 -16.29
CA THR A 33 10.00 -0.26 -16.59
C THR A 33 10.00 -1.16 -15.34
N GLU A 34 11.08 -1.12 -14.56
CA GLU A 34 11.19 -1.88 -13.31
C GLU A 34 10.15 -1.39 -12.29
N LEU A 35 10.03 -0.08 -12.14
CA LEU A 35 9.04 0.53 -11.25
C LEU A 35 7.61 0.17 -11.65
N ARG A 36 7.28 0.16 -12.95
CA ARG A 36 5.97 -0.29 -13.44
C ARG A 36 5.71 -1.77 -13.12
N ARG A 37 6.69 -2.65 -13.35
CA ARG A 37 6.57 -4.08 -12.99
C ARG A 37 6.36 -4.25 -11.49
N ARG A 38 7.12 -3.54 -10.67
CA ARG A 38 6.98 -3.55 -9.21
C ARG A 38 5.59 -3.07 -8.78
N LEU A 39 5.07 -2.00 -9.40
CA LEU A 39 3.73 -1.50 -9.13
C LEU A 39 2.64 -2.55 -9.44
N LEU A 40 2.77 -3.28 -10.56
CA LEU A 40 1.83 -4.35 -10.93
C LEU A 40 1.88 -5.51 -9.93
N LEU A 41 3.09 -5.97 -9.56
CA LEU A 41 3.27 -7.03 -8.58
C LEU A 41 2.69 -6.66 -7.21
N LEU A 42 2.93 -5.42 -6.75
CA LEU A 42 2.38 -4.92 -5.49
C LEU A 42 0.86 -4.80 -5.55
N SER A 43 0.31 -4.35 -6.68
CA SER A 43 -1.15 -4.27 -6.87
C SER A 43 -1.79 -5.66 -6.78
N VAL A 44 -1.18 -6.68 -7.40
CA VAL A 44 -1.62 -8.07 -7.29
C VAL A 44 -1.50 -8.58 -5.85
N ARG A 45 -0.36 -8.37 -5.19
CA ARG A 45 -0.15 -8.81 -3.81
C ARG A 45 -1.16 -8.21 -2.84
N ILE A 46 -1.47 -6.92 -3.00
CA ILE A 46 -2.45 -6.23 -2.16
C ILE A 46 -3.86 -6.75 -2.47
N GLU A 47 -4.28 -6.83 -3.74
CA GLU A 47 -5.66 -7.21 -4.07
C GLU A 47 -5.98 -8.66 -3.69
N TRP A 48 -5.02 -9.58 -3.86
CA TRP A 48 -5.18 -11.00 -3.55
C TRP A 48 -4.78 -11.38 -2.12
N HIS A 49 -4.63 -10.39 -1.23
CA HIS A 49 -4.19 -10.65 0.13
C HIS A 49 -5.24 -11.44 0.93
N PRO A 50 -4.87 -12.53 1.65
CA PRO A 50 -5.81 -13.36 2.41
C PRO A 50 -6.63 -12.60 3.46
N PHE A 51 -6.10 -11.48 3.95
CA PHE A 51 -6.80 -10.59 4.88
C PHE A 51 -8.18 -10.15 4.37
N TRP A 52 -8.34 -9.94 3.06
CA TRP A 52 -9.63 -9.47 2.51
C TRP A 52 -10.75 -10.50 2.59
N SER A 53 -10.40 -11.78 2.73
CA SER A 53 -11.37 -12.86 2.96
C SER A 53 -11.76 -13.02 4.43
N THR A 54 -11.16 -12.25 5.34
CA THR A 54 -11.50 -12.27 6.77
C THR A 54 -12.66 -11.33 7.08
N PRO A 55 -13.40 -11.55 8.18
CA PRO A 55 -14.45 -10.62 8.62
C PRO A 55 -13.97 -9.17 8.81
N ALA A 56 -12.71 -8.97 9.21
CA ALA A 56 -12.11 -7.65 9.36
C ALA A 56 -11.79 -6.97 8.02
N GLY A 57 -11.40 -7.75 7.00
CA GLY A 57 -11.02 -7.23 5.69
C GLY A 57 -12.16 -7.14 4.68
N TRP A 58 -13.29 -7.81 4.91
CA TRP A 58 -14.38 -7.85 3.93
C TRP A 58 -15.00 -6.47 3.64
N SER A 59 -14.92 -5.52 4.58
CA SER A 59 -15.52 -4.20 4.39
C SER A 59 -14.73 -3.32 3.39
N PRO A 60 -15.40 -2.58 2.49
CA PRO A 60 -14.74 -1.55 1.67
C PRO A 60 -14.06 -0.46 2.53
N ALA A 61 -14.57 -0.24 3.75
CA ALA A 61 -13.97 0.68 4.71
C ALA A 61 -12.56 0.25 5.14
N ALA A 62 -12.28 -1.05 5.27
CA ALA A 62 -10.95 -1.56 5.60
C ALA A 62 -9.91 -1.20 4.53
N ARG A 63 -10.28 -1.24 3.24
CA ARG A 63 -9.39 -0.80 2.13
C ARG A 63 -9.10 0.70 2.18
N VAL A 64 -10.11 1.51 2.49
CA VAL A 64 -9.94 2.96 2.63
C VAL A 64 -9.05 3.27 3.83
N GLU A 65 -9.25 2.58 4.95
CA GLU A 65 -8.46 2.79 6.17
C GLU A 65 -7.00 2.37 5.96
N LEU A 66 -6.74 1.26 5.28
CA LEU A 66 -5.38 0.86 4.90
C LEU A 66 -4.68 1.95 4.08
N ARG A 67 -5.37 2.55 3.10
CA ARG A 67 -4.81 3.65 2.29
C ARG A 67 -4.56 4.91 3.12
N ARG A 68 -5.47 5.25 4.04
CA ARG A 68 -5.31 6.42 4.93
C ARG A 68 -4.10 6.25 5.85
N MET A 69 -4.00 5.10 6.51
CA MET A 69 -2.92 4.78 7.44
C MET A 69 -1.56 4.86 6.74
N THR A 70 -1.43 4.23 5.58
CA THR A 70 -0.15 4.15 4.83
C THR A 70 0.16 5.36 3.96
N ALA A 71 -0.80 6.27 3.76
CA ALA A 71 -0.55 7.55 3.08
C ALA A 71 0.07 8.59 4.04
N GLY A 72 -0.26 8.53 5.34
CA GLY A 72 0.19 9.50 6.36
C GLY A 72 1.54 9.20 7.01
N ASP A 73 2.02 7.96 6.95
CA ASP A 73 3.12 7.42 7.77
C ASP A 73 4.53 7.96 7.48
N ARG A 74 4.68 8.94 6.57
CA ARG A 74 5.98 9.60 6.31
C ARG A 74 6.14 10.95 7.03
N ARG A 75 5.13 11.42 7.77
CA ARG A 75 5.27 12.68 8.55
C ARG A 75 6.05 12.49 9.85
N THR A 76 6.27 11.26 10.30
CA THR A 76 6.82 10.94 11.63
C THR A 76 8.29 10.48 11.65
N ASP A 77 8.95 10.34 10.48
CA ASP A 77 10.38 9.98 10.39
C ASP A 77 11.31 11.18 10.11
N ALA A 78 10.81 12.41 10.27
CA ALA A 78 11.60 13.63 10.20
C ALA A 78 11.49 14.39 11.53
N ALA A 79 12.15 13.87 12.57
CA ALA A 79 12.41 14.56 13.83
C ALA A 79 13.87 14.32 14.23
#